data_AF-A0A8S3CJ58-F1
#
_entry.id   AF-A0A8S3CJ58-F1
#
_cell.length_a   1.000
_cell.length_b   1.000
_cell.length_c   1.000
_cell.angle_alpha   90.00
_cell.angle_beta   90.00
_cell.angle_gamma   90.00
#
_symmetry.space_group_name_H-M   'P 1'
#
loop_
_entity.id
_entity.type
_entity.pdbx_description
1 polymer ?
#
loop_
_entity_poly.entity_id
_entity_poly.type
_entity_poly.pdbx_seq_one_letter_code
_entity_poly.pdbx_strand_id
1 'polypeptide(L)'
;ETNYTVEELLSMILKKAREYATDFAEQSVDSAVVTVPPYFTQSERRAIKRACELANIKVLQLMNDNTAVALNYGIYRRKDFNATGSTYLFYDMGAQSTTCTIATFNVVKTKEHGYVEEVPQLTIKAVAFDRDLGGLEFQIRLRDYFAKKFHEKHPKIDLYKHPKALTKLFREAERAKHVLSANVEYTAQVEGLIDDIDFKHQTTREEFENLCTNLFERIKRPVQEVLATSGIKLSEIQQVLLFGGATRIPRVQNELTKVLGGIELGKSLNTDEAAAMGAVFQATALTKGYRVKKFLVKDFNQYPINVKFERQNDDSDQRIFDKTLFNRNNTFPHRKVMTFNKHTDDFSFDVYYGNLTDLSLIDRRALGQTDLSRIDVTGVRTAYDKYKDT
;
A
#
# COMPACT_ATOMS: atom_id res chain seq x y z
N GLU A 1 33.08 -0.15 -9.48
CA GLU A 1 31.78 0.45 -9.13
C GLU A 1 31.18 -0.36 -7.99
N THR A 2 30.59 0.31 -7.00
CA THR A 2 29.87 -0.36 -5.92
C THR A 2 28.40 -0.48 -6.33
N ASN A 3 27.92 -1.72 -6.47
CA ASN A 3 26.53 -2.00 -6.77
C ASN A 3 25.80 -2.37 -5.48
N TYR A 4 24.62 -1.80 -5.26
CA TYR A 4 23.76 -2.12 -4.12
C TYR A 4 22.45 -2.71 -4.61
N THR A 5 21.93 -3.70 -3.90
CA THR A 5 20.56 -4.17 -4.12
C THR A 5 19.55 -3.19 -3.53
N VAL A 6 18.28 -3.31 -3.92
CA VAL A 6 17.20 -2.48 -3.36
C VAL A 6 17.07 -2.69 -1.85
N GLU A 7 17.22 -3.93 -1.38
CA GLU A 7 17.18 -4.28 0.04
C GLU A 7 18.31 -3.63 0.83
N GLU A 8 19.51 -3.53 0.25
CA GLU A 8 20.66 -2.86 0.88
C GLU A 8 20.43 -1.35 1.00
N LEU A 9 19.94 -0.72 -0.06
CA LEU A 9 19.61 0.71 -0.04
C LEU A 9 18.48 1.02 0.96
N LEU A 10 17.43 0.20 0.98
CA LEU A 10 16.34 0.32 1.95
C LEU A 10 16.83 0.08 3.38
N SER A 11 17.73 -0.88 3.59
CA SER A 11 18.35 -1.13 4.88
C SER A 11 19.11 0.08 5.41
N MET A 12 19.81 0.82 4.55
CA MET A 12 20.51 2.05 4.97
C MET A 12 19.53 3.11 5.49
N ILE A 13 18.39 3.28 4.81
CA ILE A 13 17.33 4.21 5.24
C ILE A 13 16.71 3.73 6.56
N LEU A 14 16.38 2.45 6.67
CA LEU A 14 15.78 1.86 7.87
C LEU A 14 16.72 1.93 9.07
N LYS A 15 18.02 1.71 8.86
CA LYS A 15 19.04 1.88 9.91
C LYS A 15 19.04 3.32 10.42
N LYS A 16 18.95 4.30 9.53
CA LYS A 16 18.88 5.71 9.93
C LYS A 16 17.59 6.06 10.67
N ALA A 17 16.46 5.52 10.23
CA ALA A 17 15.18 5.68 10.94
C ALA A 17 15.22 5.06 12.34
N ARG A 18 15.85 3.90 12.50
CA ARG A 18 16.07 3.24 13.80
C ARG A 18 16.98 4.06 14.71
N GLU A 19 18.05 4.66 14.18
CA GLU A 19 18.92 5.58 14.93
C GLU A 19 18.09 6.73 15.51
N TYR A 20 17.28 7.42 14.69
CA TYR A 20 16.41 8.48 15.18
C TYR A 20 15.42 8.01 16.25
N ALA A 21 14.84 6.83 16.09
CA ALA A 21 13.92 6.26 17.08
C ALA A 21 14.64 5.91 18.40
N THR A 22 15.86 5.37 18.32
CA THR A 22 16.70 5.01 19.47
C THR A 22 17.14 6.24 20.24
N ASP A 23 17.60 7.27 19.51
CA ASP A 23 18.02 8.54 20.09
C ASP A 23 16.85 9.25 20.79
N PHE A 24 15.68 9.29 20.15
CA PHE A 24 14.48 9.90 20.73
C PHE A 24 13.96 9.13 21.96
N ALA A 25 13.99 7.81 21.92
CA ALA A 25 13.46 6.96 22.99
C ALA A 25 14.46 6.76 24.15
N GLU A 26 15.73 7.16 23.95
CA GLU A 26 16.85 6.91 24.87
C GLU A 26 16.99 5.42 25.27
N GLN A 27 16.57 4.52 24.37
CA GLN A 27 16.60 3.06 24.57
C GLN A 27 16.67 2.32 23.23
N SER A 28 17.13 1.06 23.26
CA SER A 28 17.23 0.22 22.05
C SER A 28 15.87 -0.02 21.41
N VAL A 29 15.78 0.18 20.09
CA VAL A 29 14.59 -0.09 19.28
C VAL A 29 14.89 -1.21 18.28
N ASP A 30 14.58 -2.44 18.67
CA ASP A 30 14.97 -3.64 17.91
C ASP A 30 13.81 -4.31 17.16
N SER A 31 12.58 -3.80 17.30
CA SER A 31 11.39 -4.41 16.71
C SER A 31 10.43 -3.35 16.18
N ALA A 32 9.78 -3.62 15.04
CA ALA A 32 8.85 -2.69 14.43
C ALA A 32 7.70 -3.39 13.69
N VAL A 33 6.57 -2.70 13.60
CA VAL A 33 5.59 -2.93 12.54
C VAL A 33 5.95 -1.99 11.40
N VAL A 34 6.06 -2.52 10.19
CA VAL A 34 6.46 -1.74 9.01
C VAL A 34 5.27 -1.67 8.05
N THR A 35 4.88 -0.46 7.69
CA THR A 35 3.81 -0.23 6.72
C THR A 35 4.31 -0.47 5.30
N VAL A 36 3.48 -1.07 4.46
CA VAL A 36 3.74 -1.28 3.03
C VAL A 36 2.48 -0.96 2.22
N PRO A 37 2.60 -0.58 0.94
CA PRO A 37 1.43 -0.39 0.09
C PRO A 37 0.60 -1.68 -0.04
N PRO A 38 -0.74 -1.61 -0.11
CA PRO A 38 -1.61 -2.78 -0.16
C PRO A 38 -1.39 -3.62 -1.43
N TYR A 39 -0.92 -2.98 -2.51
CA TYR A 39 -0.61 -3.63 -3.78
C TYR A 39 0.74 -4.35 -3.80
N PHE A 40 1.54 -4.28 -2.73
CA PHE A 40 2.81 -5.00 -2.68
C PHE A 40 2.60 -6.52 -2.73
N THR A 41 3.31 -7.13 -3.66
CA THR A 41 3.45 -8.58 -3.86
C THR A 41 4.18 -9.25 -2.70
N GLN A 42 4.17 -10.59 -2.67
CA GLN A 42 4.94 -11.34 -1.69
C GLN A 42 6.46 -11.16 -1.88
N SER A 43 6.92 -10.91 -3.11
CA SER A 43 8.33 -10.64 -3.39
C SER A 43 8.76 -9.29 -2.83
N GLU A 44 7.98 -8.24 -3.06
CA GLU A 44 8.24 -6.90 -2.49
C GLU A 44 8.16 -6.92 -0.95
N ARG A 45 7.18 -7.64 -0.38
CA ARG A 45 7.08 -7.83 1.09
C ARG A 45 8.27 -8.58 1.67
N ARG A 46 8.79 -9.60 0.97
CA ARG A 46 10.02 -10.31 1.37
C ARG A 46 11.24 -9.40 1.30
N ALA A 47 11.35 -8.57 0.27
CA ALA A 47 12.42 -7.57 0.14
C ALA A 47 12.41 -6.56 1.31
N ILE A 48 11.23 -6.07 1.73
CA ILE A 48 11.10 -5.21 2.92
C ILE A 48 11.56 -5.94 4.19
N LYS A 49 11.13 -7.20 4.40
CA LYS A 49 11.61 -7.99 5.55
C LYS A 49 13.12 -8.16 5.53
N ARG A 50 13.70 -8.43 4.36
CA ARG A 50 15.14 -8.58 4.18
C ARG A 50 15.88 -7.28 4.48
N ALA A 51 15.37 -6.14 4.02
CA ALA A 51 15.93 -4.83 4.35
C ALA A 51 15.88 -4.56 5.87
N CYS A 52 14.80 -4.93 6.55
CA CYS A 52 14.71 -4.83 8.01
C CYS A 52 15.72 -5.74 8.73
N GLU A 53 15.92 -6.98 8.26
CA GLU A 53 16.94 -7.89 8.82
C GLU A 53 18.34 -7.29 8.71
N LEU A 54 18.71 -6.76 7.54
CA LEU A 54 19.99 -6.07 7.32
C LEU A 54 20.14 -4.82 8.21
N ALA A 55 19.03 -4.15 8.51
CA ALA A 55 18.99 -3.02 9.43
C ALA A 55 18.92 -3.42 10.92
N ASN A 56 18.97 -4.72 11.24
CA ASN A 56 18.79 -5.26 12.59
C ASN A 56 17.47 -4.80 13.24
N ILE A 57 16.36 -4.88 12.49
CA ILE A 57 15.00 -4.61 12.93
C ILE A 57 14.18 -5.89 12.81
N LYS A 58 13.71 -6.44 13.94
CA LYS A 58 12.78 -7.56 13.96
C LYS A 58 11.39 -7.09 13.53
N VAL A 59 10.94 -7.55 12.37
CA VAL A 59 9.60 -7.25 11.86
C VAL A 59 8.55 -8.02 12.66
N LEU A 60 7.75 -7.31 13.47
CA LEU A 60 6.61 -7.87 14.19
C LEU A 60 5.47 -8.20 13.23
N GLN A 61 5.19 -7.29 12.30
CA GLN A 61 4.19 -7.44 11.25
C GLN A 61 4.51 -6.49 10.09
N LEU A 62 4.28 -6.93 8.85
CA LEU A 62 4.07 -6.02 7.73
C LEU A 62 2.59 -5.69 7.67
N MET A 63 2.27 -4.41 7.74
CA MET A 63 0.89 -3.92 7.74
C MET A 63 0.64 -3.10 6.48
N ASN A 64 -0.54 -3.22 5.87
CA ASN A 64 -0.85 -2.33 4.76
C ASN A 64 -1.04 -0.89 5.28
N ASP A 65 -0.47 0.10 4.61
CA ASP A 65 -0.54 1.51 5.02
C ASP A 65 -1.99 2.02 5.12
N ASN A 66 -2.84 1.69 4.15
CA ASN A 66 -4.27 1.99 4.15
C ASN A 66 -5.01 1.37 5.36
N THR A 67 -4.67 0.13 5.72
CA THR A 67 -5.20 -0.54 6.92
C THR A 67 -4.72 0.16 8.19
N ALA A 68 -3.46 0.62 8.23
CA ALA A 68 -2.92 1.35 9.36
C ALA A 68 -3.63 2.72 9.54
N VAL A 69 -3.88 3.44 8.45
CA VAL A 69 -4.66 4.68 8.45
C VAL A 69 -6.09 4.44 8.95
N ALA A 70 -6.77 3.40 8.44
CA ALA A 70 -8.12 3.06 8.89
C ALA A 70 -8.12 2.65 10.38
N LEU A 71 -7.12 1.89 10.83
CA LEU A 71 -6.98 1.53 12.24
C LEU A 71 -6.81 2.79 13.11
N ASN A 72 -5.92 3.70 12.72
CA ASN A 72 -5.72 4.98 13.41
C ASN A 72 -7.03 5.78 13.49
N TYR A 73 -7.79 5.86 12.39
CA TYR A 73 -9.11 6.51 12.40
C TYR A 73 -10.07 5.89 13.42
N GLY A 74 -10.14 4.56 13.45
CA GLY A 74 -11.06 3.80 14.29
C GLY A 74 -10.73 3.85 15.78
N ILE A 75 -9.44 3.87 16.15
CA ILE A 75 -9.01 3.85 17.56
C ILE A 75 -9.55 5.04 18.36
N TYR A 76 -9.61 6.23 17.75
CA TYR A 76 -10.12 7.44 18.40
C TYR A 76 -11.66 7.52 18.39
N ARG A 77 -12.34 6.64 17.63
CA ARG A 77 -13.80 6.64 17.40
C ARG A 77 -14.48 5.36 17.83
N ARG A 78 -13.86 4.60 18.73
CA ARG A 78 -14.35 3.29 19.18
C ARG A 78 -15.79 3.32 19.71
N LYS A 79 -16.20 4.43 20.32
CA LYS A 79 -17.54 4.61 20.89
C LYS A 79 -18.60 4.93 19.84
N ASP A 80 -18.19 5.32 18.64
CA ASP A 80 -19.08 5.72 17.55
C ASP A 80 -19.57 4.48 16.77
N PHE A 81 -18.91 3.33 16.95
CA PHE A 81 -19.23 2.08 16.25
C PHE A 81 -20.24 1.23 17.02
N ASN A 82 -21.11 0.56 16.27
CA ASN A 82 -22.12 -0.36 16.79
C ASN A 82 -22.12 -1.69 16.00
N ALA A 83 -23.06 -2.58 16.31
CA ALA A 83 -23.15 -3.90 15.67
C ALA A 83 -23.59 -3.85 14.18
N THR A 84 -24.36 -2.84 13.77
CA THR A 84 -24.85 -2.67 12.38
C THR A 84 -23.70 -2.37 11.42
N GLY A 85 -22.65 -1.71 11.92
CA GLY A 85 -21.46 -1.37 11.18
C GLY A 85 -21.56 -0.03 10.44
N SER A 86 -20.40 0.54 10.17
CA SER A 86 -20.24 1.81 9.45
C SER A 86 -19.14 1.66 8.41
N THR A 87 -19.43 2.06 7.19
CA THR A 87 -18.62 1.97 5.99
C THR A 87 -18.01 3.32 5.63
N TYR A 88 -16.71 3.30 5.42
CA TYR A 88 -15.91 4.48 5.11
C TYR A 88 -15.10 4.22 3.85
N LEU A 89 -14.93 5.27 3.05
CA LEU A 89 -14.02 5.27 1.91
C LEU A 89 -12.79 6.09 2.27
N PHE A 90 -11.62 5.48 2.20
CA PHE A 90 -10.35 6.15 2.40
C PHE A 90 -9.66 6.31 1.04
N TYR A 91 -9.31 7.55 0.68
CA TYR A 91 -8.62 7.86 -0.56
C TYR A 91 -7.24 8.44 -0.27
N ASP A 92 -6.21 7.70 -0.66
CA ASP A 92 -4.80 8.09 -0.61
C ASP A 92 -4.35 8.61 -1.96
N MET A 93 -3.70 9.77 -1.98
CA MET A 93 -2.80 10.12 -3.07
C MET A 93 -1.50 10.65 -2.50
N GLY A 94 -0.51 9.76 -2.44
CA GLY A 94 0.81 10.04 -1.92
C GLY A 94 1.75 10.62 -2.97
N ALA A 95 3.05 10.41 -2.77
CA ALA A 95 4.07 10.86 -3.71
C ALA A 95 4.07 10.04 -5.01
N GLN A 96 3.96 8.71 -4.94
CA GLN A 96 4.11 7.83 -6.11
C GLN A 96 2.80 7.21 -6.58
N SER A 97 1.92 6.84 -5.65
CA SER A 97 0.73 6.06 -5.95
C SER A 97 -0.53 6.61 -5.32
N THR A 98 -1.67 6.13 -5.83
CA THR A 98 -3.02 6.39 -5.35
C THR A 98 -3.63 5.08 -4.87
N THR A 99 -4.32 5.10 -3.74
CA THR A 99 -5.04 3.94 -3.20
C THR A 99 -6.44 4.37 -2.77
N CYS A 100 -7.47 3.63 -3.17
CA CYS A 100 -8.82 3.80 -2.69
C CYS A 100 -9.26 2.54 -1.93
N THR A 101 -9.73 2.71 -0.70
CA THR A 101 -10.04 1.61 0.22
C THR A 101 -11.45 1.77 0.76
N ILE A 102 -12.22 0.68 0.72
CA ILE A 102 -13.49 0.59 1.45
C ILE A 102 -13.25 -0.24 2.70
N ALA A 103 -13.57 0.35 3.84
CA ALA A 103 -13.40 -0.27 5.15
C ALA A 103 -14.70 -0.17 5.96
N THR A 104 -14.99 -1.20 6.74
CA THR A 104 -16.11 -1.20 7.67
C THR A 104 -15.62 -1.32 9.11
N PHE A 105 -16.24 -0.56 10.01
CA PHE A 105 -16.07 -0.68 11.44
C PHE A 105 -17.37 -1.17 12.07
N ASN A 106 -17.29 -2.22 12.88
CA ASN A 106 -18.45 -2.71 13.62
C ASN A 106 -17.99 -3.32 14.95
N VAL A 107 -18.90 -3.42 15.91
CA VAL A 107 -18.65 -4.11 17.19
C VAL A 107 -18.96 -5.60 17.02
N VAL A 108 -18.03 -6.45 17.45
CA VAL A 108 -18.20 -7.91 17.46
C VAL A 108 -18.02 -8.46 18.86
N LYS A 109 -18.73 -9.56 19.15
CA LYS A 109 -18.56 -10.31 20.40
C LYS A 109 -17.42 -11.31 20.23
N THR A 110 -16.43 -11.22 21.11
CA THR A 110 -15.36 -12.20 21.22
C THR A 110 -15.46 -12.95 22.54
N LYS A 111 -15.06 -14.22 22.55
CA LYS A 111 -14.99 -15.02 23.77
C LYS A 111 -13.54 -15.38 24.03
N GLU A 112 -12.99 -14.89 25.13
CA GLU A 112 -11.61 -15.16 25.54
C GLU A 112 -11.59 -15.48 27.04
N HIS A 113 -10.93 -16.58 27.41
CA HIS A 113 -10.87 -17.05 28.81
C HIS A 113 -12.25 -17.18 29.50
N GLY A 114 -13.30 -17.50 28.75
CA GLY A 114 -14.67 -17.65 29.27
C GLY A 114 -15.49 -16.37 29.35
N TYR A 115 -14.88 -15.20 29.15
CA TYR A 115 -15.56 -13.89 29.16
C TYR A 115 -15.95 -13.48 27.74
N VAL A 116 -17.18 -12.96 27.61
CA VAL A 116 -17.65 -12.33 26.37
C VAL A 116 -17.33 -10.84 26.43
N GLU A 117 -16.54 -10.36 25.47
CA GLU A 117 -16.16 -8.96 25.35
C GLU A 117 -16.63 -8.42 23.98
N GLU A 118 -17.23 -7.23 24.00
CA GLU A 118 -17.55 -6.48 22.78
C GLU A 118 -16.35 -5.65 22.34
N VAL A 119 -15.84 -5.94 21.15
CA VAL A 119 -14.60 -5.38 20.62
C VAL A 119 -14.88 -4.75 19.25
N PRO A 120 -14.41 -3.51 18.99
CA PRO A 120 -14.49 -2.93 17.66
C PRO A 120 -13.59 -3.71 16.69
N GLN A 121 -14.10 -3.93 15.47
CA GLN A 121 -13.41 -4.61 14.38
C GLN A 121 -13.37 -3.72 13.15
N LEU A 122 -12.17 -3.48 12.63
CA LEU A 122 -11.93 -2.96 11.28
C LEU A 122 -11.90 -4.13 10.31
N THR A 123 -12.64 -4.02 9.21
CA THR A 123 -12.57 -4.96 8.09
C THR A 123 -12.34 -4.20 6.79
N ILE A 124 -11.25 -4.48 6.09
CA ILE A 124 -11.03 -3.99 4.73
C ILE A 124 -11.87 -4.85 3.77
N LYS A 125 -12.75 -4.20 3.01
CA LYS A 125 -13.68 -4.88 2.09
C LYS A 125 -13.12 -4.98 0.68
N ALA A 126 -12.52 -3.90 0.21
CA ALA A 126 -11.89 -3.85 -1.11
C ALA A 126 -10.85 -2.74 -1.15
N VAL A 127 -9.89 -2.90 -2.04
CA VAL A 127 -8.87 -1.90 -2.37
C VAL A 127 -8.70 -1.87 -3.87
N ALA A 128 -8.57 -0.66 -4.41
CA ALA A 128 -8.13 -0.40 -5.77
C ALA A 128 -7.02 0.65 -5.73
N PHE A 129 -6.18 0.70 -6.75
CA PHE A 129 -4.99 1.54 -6.73
C PHE A 129 -4.54 1.95 -8.13
N ASP A 130 -3.65 2.93 -8.14
CA ASP A 130 -2.90 3.34 -9.31
C ASP A 130 -1.43 3.53 -8.90
N ARG A 131 -0.54 2.64 -9.35
CA ARG A 131 0.83 2.50 -8.83
C ARG A 131 1.74 3.68 -9.22
N ASP A 132 1.39 4.37 -10.30
CA ASP A 132 2.15 5.46 -10.91
C ASP A 132 1.35 6.78 -10.96
N LEU A 133 0.31 6.91 -10.15
CA LEU A 133 -0.43 8.17 -10.00
C LEU A 133 -0.18 8.76 -8.60
N GLY A 134 0.67 9.77 -8.52
CA GLY A 134 0.94 10.49 -7.28
C GLY A 134 1.56 11.87 -7.52
N GLY A 135 1.89 12.56 -6.43
CA GLY A 135 2.50 13.89 -6.42
C GLY A 135 3.78 14.05 -7.27
N LEU A 136 4.51 12.97 -7.51
CA LEU A 136 5.73 12.92 -8.32
C LEU A 136 5.43 13.17 -9.80
N GLU A 137 4.37 12.57 -10.35
CA GLU A 137 4.02 12.76 -11.76
C GLU A 137 3.66 14.23 -12.04
N PHE A 138 2.87 14.86 -11.16
CA PHE A 138 2.56 16.29 -11.25
C PHE A 138 3.83 17.17 -11.20
N GLN A 139 4.77 16.81 -10.34
CA GLN A 139 6.05 17.51 -10.21
C GLN A 139 6.93 17.34 -11.45
N ILE A 140 6.97 16.14 -12.04
CA ILE A 140 7.68 15.87 -13.29
C ILE A 140 7.11 16.71 -14.43
N ARG A 141 5.78 16.81 -14.56
CA ARG A 141 5.15 17.67 -15.59
C ARG A 141 5.52 19.14 -15.44
N LEU A 142 5.54 19.66 -14.21
CA LEU A 142 5.98 21.03 -13.94
C LEU A 142 7.47 21.23 -14.24
N ARG A 143 8.33 20.28 -13.85
CA ARG A 143 9.76 20.32 -14.18
C ARG A 143 9.97 20.38 -15.69
N ASP A 144 9.30 19.52 -16.45
CA ASP A 144 9.46 19.44 -17.90
C ASP A 144 8.89 20.68 -18.59
N TYR A 145 7.81 21.25 -18.06
CA TYR A 145 7.30 22.56 -18.48
C TYR A 145 8.32 23.67 -18.25
N PHE A 146 8.93 23.74 -17.06
CA PHE A 146 9.97 24.73 -16.78
C PHE A 146 11.22 24.55 -17.65
N ALA A 147 11.63 23.29 -17.90
CA ALA A 147 12.72 22.98 -18.84
C ALA A 147 12.40 23.47 -20.25
N LYS A 148 11.17 23.25 -20.73
CA LYS A 148 10.69 23.77 -22.02
C LYS A 148 10.74 25.30 -22.05
N LYS A 149 10.27 25.98 -21.00
CA LYS A 149 10.30 27.45 -20.90
C LYS A 149 11.71 28.03 -20.85
N PHE A 150 12.66 27.34 -20.23
CA PHE A 150 14.06 27.71 -20.31
C PHE A 150 14.60 27.55 -21.75
N HIS A 151 14.32 26.42 -22.39
CA HIS A 151 14.77 26.15 -23.76
C HIS A 151 14.19 27.15 -24.78
N GLU A 152 12.93 27.57 -24.63
CA GLU A 152 12.31 28.63 -25.46
C GLU A 152 13.10 29.95 -25.40
N LYS A 153 13.70 30.29 -24.24
CA LYS A 153 14.55 31.48 -24.06
C LYS A 153 16.01 31.24 -24.46
N HIS A 154 16.49 30.00 -24.36
CA HIS A 154 17.88 29.60 -24.60
C HIS A 154 17.97 28.36 -25.52
N PRO A 155 17.58 28.48 -26.80
CA PRO A 155 17.41 27.33 -27.71
C PRO A 155 18.72 26.57 -28.04
N LYS A 156 19.87 27.19 -27.78
CA LYS A 156 21.19 26.56 -27.97
C LYS A 156 21.59 25.64 -26.81
N ILE A 157 20.89 25.71 -25.67
CA ILE A 157 21.20 24.93 -24.47
C ILE A 157 20.19 23.78 -24.37
N ASP A 158 20.71 22.56 -24.43
CA ASP A 158 19.93 21.35 -24.20
C ASP A 158 19.97 20.98 -22.72
N LEU A 159 18.98 21.45 -21.96
CA LEU A 159 18.91 21.27 -20.50
C LEU A 159 18.89 19.78 -20.09
N TYR A 160 18.45 18.87 -20.97
CA TYR A 160 18.42 17.43 -20.68
C TYR A 160 19.82 16.81 -20.58
N LYS A 161 20.85 17.48 -21.11
CA LYS A 161 22.26 17.11 -20.94
C LYS A 161 22.87 17.61 -19.62
N HIS A 162 22.11 18.32 -18.80
CA HIS A 162 22.58 18.89 -17.53
C HIS A 162 21.79 18.35 -16.32
N PRO A 163 22.14 17.17 -15.77
CA PRO A 163 21.42 16.54 -14.66
C PRO A 163 21.30 17.41 -13.40
N LYS A 164 22.32 18.25 -13.13
CA LYS A 164 22.32 19.19 -11.99
C LYS A 164 21.24 20.27 -12.17
N ALA A 165 21.10 20.82 -13.39
CA ALA A 165 20.08 21.82 -13.71
C ALA A 165 18.67 21.22 -13.63
N LEU A 166 18.47 20.01 -14.19
CA LEU A 166 17.22 19.26 -14.04
C LEU A 166 16.86 19.03 -12.57
N THR A 167 17.84 18.72 -11.71
CA THR A 167 17.61 18.56 -10.27
C THR A 167 17.17 19.86 -9.60
N LYS A 168 17.77 21.00 -9.99
CA LYS A 168 17.35 22.32 -9.49
C LYS A 168 15.90 22.64 -9.90
N LEU A 169 15.56 22.45 -11.19
CA LEU A 169 14.18 22.63 -11.67
C LEU A 169 13.20 21.65 -11.01
N PHE A 170 13.62 20.42 -10.72
CA PHE A 170 12.76 19.45 -10.06
C PHE A 170 12.38 19.86 -8.63
N ARG A 171 13.32 20.45 -7.87
CA ARG A 171 13.05 21.02 -6.55
C ARG A 171 12.12 22.24 -6.65
N GLU A 172 12.33 23.09 -7.65
CA GLU A 172 11.50 24.26 -7.87
C GLU A 172 10.07 23.89 -8.31
N ALA A 173 9.93 22.85 -9.12
CA ALA A 173 8.63 22.28 -9.48
C ALA A 173 7.85 21.76 -8.27
N GLU A 174 8.52 21.22 -7.25
CA GLU A 174 7.86 20.84 -5.99
C GLU A 174 7.28 22.04 -5.26
N ARG A 175 8.07 23.11 -5.15
CA ARG A 175 7.64 24.36 -4.52
C ARG A 175 6.46 24.96 -5.28
N ALA A 176 6.57 25.05 -6.60
CA ALA A 176 5.49 25.53 -7.46
C ALA A 176 4.19 24.72 -7.23
N LYS A 177 4.27 23.38 -7.25
CA LYS A 177 3.12 22.50 -6.97
C LYS A 177 2.46 22.79 -5.62
N HIS A 178 3.26 22.96 -4.56
CA HIS A 178 2.75 23.27 -3.23
C HIS A 178 2.10 24.67 -3.17
N VAL A 179 2.77 25.70 -3.69
CA VAL A 179 2.26 27.06 -3.68
C VAL A 179 0.99 27.19 -4.52
N LEU A 180 0.94 26.57 -5.70
CA LEU A 180 -0.22 26.57 -6.59
C LEU A 180 -1.41 25.77 -6.03
N SER A 181 -1.19 24.89 -5.06
CA SER A 181 -2.29 24.22 -4.34
C SER A 181 -3.05 25.19 -3.42
N ALA A 182 -2.41 26.29 -2.98
CA ALA A 182 -3.01 27.34 -2.15
C ALA A 182 -3.32 28.62 -2.93
N ASN A 183 -2.44 29.01 -3.87
CA ASN A 183 -2.49 30.27 -4.61
C ASN A 183 -2.81 30.03 -6.09
N VAL A 184 -3.29 31.06 -6.78
CA VAL A 184 -3.66 30.99 -8.21
C VAL A 184 -2.45 31.12 -9.11
N GLU A 185 -1.36 31.72 -8.63
CA GLU A 185 -0.12 31.94 -9.39
C GLU A 185 1.13 31.80 -8.52
N TYR A 186 2.26 31.57 -9.18
CA TYR A 186 3.58 31.49 -8.58
C TYR A 186 4.66 31.88 -9.59
N THR A 187 5.68 32.63 -9.16
CA THR A 187 6.87 32.88 -9.98
C THR A 187 7.97 31.91 -9.58
N ALA A 188 8.20 30.91 -10.43
CA ALA A 188 9.28 29.96 -10.25
C ALA A 188 10.62 30.63 -10.55
N GLN A 189 11.60 30.47 -9.65
CA GLN A 189 12.91 31.09 -9.78
C GLN A 189 14.03 30.15 -9.33
N VAL A 190 15.08 30.04 -10.16
CA VAL A 190 16.29 29.27 -9.85
C VAL A 190 17.51 30.08 -10.26
N GLU A 191 18.36 30.39 -9.28
CA GLU A 191 19.62 31.09 -9.52
C GLU A 191 20.69 30.15 -10.09
N GLY A 192 21.44 30.65 -11.07
CA GLY A 192 22.51 29.96 -11.78
C GLY A 192 22.08 28.58 -12.26
N LEU A 193 20.98 28.49 -13.01
CA LEU A 193 20.44 27.21 -13.45
C LEU A 193 21.46 26.45 -14.30
N ILE A 194 22.05 27.11 -15.31
CA ILE A 194 23.15 26.62 -16.17
C ILE A 194 24.05 27.80 -16.47
N ASP A 195 25.37 27.65 -16.32
CA ASP A 195 26.38 28.65 -16.70
C ASP A 195 26.04 30.09 -16.27
N ASP A 196 25.66 30.25 -14.99
CA ASP A 196 25.21 31.51 -14.36
C ASP A 196 23.96 32.16 -14.98
N ILE A 197 23.23 31.44 -15.83
CA ILE A 197 21.93 31.87 -16.35
C ILE A 197 20.85 31.50 -15.33
N ASP A 198 20.16 32.52 -14.81
CA ASP A 198 19.00 32.34 -13.94
C ASP A 198 17.77 31.89 -14.73
N PHE A 199 16.94 31.07 -14.09
CA PHE A 199 15.59 30.78 -14.57
C PHE A 199 14.58 31.58 -13.78
N LYS A 200 13.68 32.26 -14.48
CA LYS A 200 12.51 32.92 -13.93
C LYS A 200 11.32 32.76 -14.86
N HIS A 201 10.22 32.24 -14.33
CA HIS A 201 8.97 32.04 -15.09
C HIS A 201 7.75 32.12 -14.17
N GLN A 202 6.78 32.96 -14.52
CA GLN A 202 5.48 33.02 -13.84
C GLN A 202 4.58 31.92 -14.38
N THR A 203 3.93 31.17 -13.50
CA THR A 203 2.99 30.12 -13.86
C THR A 203 1.73 30.20 -13.01
N THR A 204 0.62 29.75 -13.57
CA THR A 204 -0.68 29.76 -12.89
C THR A 204 -1.15 28.36 -12.53
N ARG A 205 -2.10 28.27 -11.60
CA ARG A 205 -2.78 27.00 -11.25
C ARG A 205 -3.47 26.41 -12.47
N GLU A 206 -4.08 27.25 -13.30
CA GLU A 206 -4.76 26.81 -14.52
C GLU A 206 -3.77 26.17 -15.51
N GLU A 207 -2.61 26.79 -15.74
CA GLU A 207 -1.56 26.19 -16.58
C GLU A 207 -1.10 24.84 -16.01
N PHE A 208 -0.83 24.79 -14.70
CA PHE A 208 -0.46 23.54 -14.03
C PHE A 208 -1.53 22.45 -14.21
N GLU A 209 -2.80 22.81 -14.03
CA GLU A 209 -3.91 21.87 -14.17
C GLU A 209 -4.05 21.37 -15.62
N ASN A 210 -3.86 22.25 -16.60
CA ASN A 210 -3.90 21.91 -18.02
C ASN A 210 -2.73 20.99 -18.45
N LEU A 211 -1.54 21.16 -17.85
CA LEU A 211 -0.39 20.26 -18.08
C LEU A 211 -0.64 18.82 -17.59
N CYS A 212 -1.60 18.65 -16.68
CA CYS A 212 -1.85 17.41 -15.95
C CYS A 212 -3.25 16.82 -16.22
N THR A 213 -3.97 17.28 -17.24
CA THR A 213 -5.35 16.83 -17.55
C THR A 213 -5.48 15.31 -17.58
N ASN A 214 -4.56 14.62 -18.27
CA ASN A 214 -4.55 13.17 -18.36
C ASN A 214 -4.33 12.46 -17.00
N LEU A 215 -3.69 13.12 -16.04
CA LEU A 215 -3.50 12.58 -14.68
C LEU A 215 -4.79 12.74 -13.87
N PHE A 216 -5.46 13.89 -13.99
CA PHE A 216 -6.74 14.11 -13.30
C PHE A 216 -7.84 13.15 -13.77
N GLU A 217 -7.84 12.77 -15.05
CA GLU A 217 -8.78 11.78 -15.59
C GLU A 217 -8.65 10.39 -14.96
N ARG A 218 -7.47 10.04 -14.42
CA ARG A 218 -7.19 8.74 -13.78
C ARG A 218 -7.72 8.67 -12.35
N ILE A 219 -7.97 9.80 -11.69
CA ILE A 219 -8.36 9.89 -10.27
C ILE A 219 -9.62 9.09 -9.94
N LYS A 220 -10.58 9.07 -10.88
CA LYS A 220 -11.86 8.37 -10.73
C LYS A 220 -11.71 6.84 -10.76
N ARG A 221 -10.67 6.30 -11.41
CA ARG A 221 -10.54 4.86 -11.66
C ARG A 221 -10.47 4.06 -10.36
N PRO A 222 -9.59 4.37 -9.38
CA PRO A 222 -9.58 3.64 -8.10
C PRO A 222 -10.91 3.71 -7.34
N VAL A 223 -11.67 4.82 -7.43
CA VAL A 223 -12.98 4.94 -6.79
C VAL A 223 -13.99 3.99 -7.44
N GLN A 224 -14.07 4.00 -8.77
CA GLN A 224 -15.01 3.14 -9.51
C GLN A 224 -14.70 1.65 -9.30
N GLU A 225 -13.42 1.28 -9.36
CA GLU A 225 -12.97 -0.10 -9.16
C GLU A 225 -13.24 -0.61 -7.75
N VAL A 226 -13.00 0.20 -6.71
CA VAL A 226 -13.22 -0.25 -5.32
C VAL A 226 -14.72 -0.42 -5.02
N LEU A 227 -15.58 0.44 -5.58
CA LEU A 227 -17.03 0.32 -5.45
C LEU A 227 -17.54 -0.93 -6.15
N ALA A 228 -17.11 -1.16 -7.40
CA ALA A 228 -17.46 -2.35 -8.15
C ALA A 228 -16.99 -3.64 -7.45
N THR A 229 -15.77 -3.64 -6.92
CA THR A 229 -15.18 -4.80 -6.25
C THR A 229 -15.83 -5.10 -4.90
N SER A 230 -16.21 -4.08 -4.14
CA SER A 230 -16.87 -4.26 -2.83
C SER A 230 -18.37 -4.56 -2.95
N GLY A 231 -19.01 -4.16 -4.05
CA GLY A 231 -20.46 -4.20 -4.20
C GLY A 231 -21.20 -3.16 -3.35
N ILE A 232 -20.48 -2.27 -2.66
CA ILE A 232 -21.05 -1.23 -1.80
C ILE A 232 -21.46 -0.03 -2.65
N LYS A 233 -22.68 0.47 -2.43
CA LYS A 233 -23.20 1.65 -3.10
C LYS A 233 -22.66 2.93 -2.44
N LEU A 234 -22.53 4.01 -3.23
CA LEU A 234 -22.14 5.32 -2.71
C LEU A 234 -23.04 5.79 -1.55
N SER A 235 -24.34 5.48 -1.59
CA SER A 235 -25.30 5.84 -0.53
C SER A 235 -25.04 5.14 0.81
N GLU A 236 -24.22 4.08 0.83
CA GLU A 236 -23.88 3.34 2.05
C GLU A 236 -22.60 3.85 2.72
N ILE A 237 -21.86 4.76 2.07
CA ILE A 237 -20.64 5.36 2.60
C ILE A 237 -21.02 6.49 3.56
N GLN A 238 -20.65 6.37 4.84
CA GLN A 238 -20.92 7.41 5.83
C GLN A 238 -20.01 8.62 5.67
N GLN A 239 -18.74 8.39 5.34
CA GLN A 239 -17.77 9.46 5.16
C GLN A 239 -16.65 9.02 4.20
N VAL A 240 -16.20 9.98 3.40
CA VAL A 240 -14.97 9.87 2.61
C VAL A 240 -13.85 10.57 3.36
N LEU A 241 -12.71 9.91 3.51
CA LEU A 241 -11.55 10.39 4.25
C LEU A 241 -10.36 10.49 3.30
N LEU A 242 -9.80 11.69 3.20
CA LEU A 242 -8.62 11.92 2.37
C LEU A 242 -7.33 11.73 3.19
N PHE A 243 -6.34 11.10 2.59
CA PHE A 243 -4.97 11.09 3.08
C PHE A 243 -3.95 11.13 1.93
N GLY A 244 -2.68 11.40 2.25
CA GLY A 244 -1.64 11.62 1.23
C GLY A 244 -1.58 13.06 0.70
N GLY A 245 -0.35 13.56 0.53
CA GLY A 245 -0.10 14.99 0.28
C GLY A 245 -0.65 15.51 -1.06
N ALA A 246 -0.77 14.68 -2.09
CA ALA A 246 -1.28 15.12 -3.40
C ALA A 246 -2.81 15.29 -3.42
N THR A 247 -3.54 14.80 -2.42
CA THR A 247 -4.96 15.13 -2.24
C THR A 247 -5.19 16.61 -1.92
N ARG A 248 -4.16 17.35 -1.52
CA ARG A 248 -4.24 18.81 -1.26
C ARG A 248 -4.39 19.64 -2.55
N ILE A 249 -4.15 19.06 -3.72
CA ILE A 249 -4.34 19.74 -5.01
C ILE A 249 -5.86 19.98 -5.24
N PRO A 250 -6.31 21.22 -5.45
CA PRO A 250 -7.75 21.53 -5.58
C PRO A 250 -8.45 20.72 -6.67
N ARG A 251 -7.80 20.55 -7.84
CA ARG A 251 -8.38 19.75 -8.93
C ARG A 251 -8.57 18.28 -8.57
N VAL A 252 -7.70 17.70 -7.75
CA VAL A 252 -7.86 16.32 -7.24
C VAL A 252 -9.15 16.20 -6.43
N GLN A 253 -9.37 17.13 -5.49
CA GLN A 253 -10.61 17.16 -4.69
C GLN A 253 -11.84 17.39 -5.56
N ASN A 254 -11.77 18.26 -6.56
CA ASN A 254 -12.88 18.50 -7.47
C ASN A 254 -13.27 17.24 -8.26
N GLU A 255 -12.30 16.50 -8.81
CA GLU A 255 -12.58 15.24 -9.51
C GLU A 255 -13.12 14.16 -8.56
N LEU A 256 -12.62 14.11 -7.32
CA LEU A 256 -13.14 13.22 -6.28
C LEU A 256 -14.59 13.53 -5.93
N THR A 257 -14.92 14.79 -5.66
CA THR A 257 -16.29 15.23 -5.34
C THR A 257 -17.25 14.86 -6.49
N LYS A 258 -16.83 15.01 -7.75
CA LYS A 258 -17.65 14.62 -8.91
C LYS A 258 -17.92 13.12 -8.93
N VAL A 259 -16.89 12.28 -8.82
CA VAL A 259 -17.07 10.80 -8.90
C VAL A 259 -17.81 10.24 -7.68
N LEU A 260 -17.70 10.91 -6.52
CA LEU A 260 -18.39 10.54 -5.29
C LEU A 260 -19.80 11.14 -5.17
N GLY A 261 -20.32 11.78 -6.22
CA GLY A 261 -21.69 12.29 -6.23
C GLY A 261 -21.93 13.44 -5.25
N GLY A 262 -20.92 14.24 -4.96
CA GLY A 262 -21.03 15.40 -4.07
C GLY A 262 -20.85 15.09 -2.58
N ILE A 263 -20.52 13.85 -2.20
CA ILE A 263 -20.20 13.51 -0.80
C ILE A 263 -19.05 14.39 -0.29
N GLU A 264 -19.22 14.96 0.90
CA GLU A 264 -18.21 15.81 1.53
C GLU A 264 -16.92 15.03 1.82
N LEU A 265 -15.79 15.62 1.43
CA LEU A 265 -14.46 15.05 1.64
C LEU A 265 -13.95 15.41 3.04
N GLY A 266 -13.93 14.43 3.93
CA GLY A 266 -13.46 14.56 5.30
C GLY A 266 -11.96 14.78 5.41
N LYS A 267 -11.58 15.76 6.25
CA LYS A 267 -10.19 16.18 6.51
C LYS A 267 -9.76 15.95 7.96
N SER A 268 -10.43 15.01 8.65
CA SER A 268 -10.25 14.76 10.09
C SER A 268 -9.05 13.88 10.44
N LEU A 269 -8.29 13.44 9.43
CA LEU A 269 -7.07 12.66 9.59
C LEU A 269 -5.83 13.53 9.40
N ASN A 270 -4.84 13.35 10.27
CA ASN A 270 -3.49 13.84 9.98
C ASN A 270 -2.91 12.98 8.86
N THR A 271 -2.82 13.56 7.66
CA THR A 271 -2.41 12.85 6.44
C THR A 271 -0.97 12.36 6.47
N ASP A 272 -0.12 12.96 7.31
CA ASP A 272 1.32 12.75 7.28
C ASP A 272 1.76 11.71 8.35
N GLU A 273 0.94 11.50 9.39
CA GLU A 273 1.28 10.63 10.53
C GLU A 273 0.35 9.42 10.70
N ALA A 274 -0.85 9.42 10.10
CA ALA A 274 -1.89 8.43 10.42
C ALA A 274 -1.45 6.97 10.21
N ALA A 275 -0.69 6.68 9.13
CA ALA A 275 -0.18 5.34 8.87
C ALA A 275 0.83 4.89 9.95
N ALA A 276 1.75 5.78 10.33
CA ALA A 276 2.73 5.52 11.38
C ALA A 276 2.03 5.29 12.74
N MET A 277 1.05 6.13 13.10
CA MET A 277 0.30 5.99 14.36
C MET A 277 -0.52 4.69 14.42
N GLY A 278 -1.13 4.28 13.31
CA GLY A 278 -1.80 2.99 13.21
C GLY A 278 -0.85 1.80 13.38
N ALA A 279 0.33 1.88 12.75
CA ALA A 279 1.38 0.86 12.89
C ALA A 279 1.94 0.80 14.32
N VAL A 280 2.12 1.94 14.99
CA VAL A 280 2.52 2.01 16.40
C VAL A 280 1.50 1.32 17.28
N PHE A 281 0.20 1.59 17.11
CA PHE A 281 -0.84 0.90 17.87
C PHE A 281 -0.78 -0.63 17.64
N GLN A 282 -0.60 -1.05 16.38
CA GLN A 282 -0.48 -2.46 16.04
C GLN A 282 0.77 -3.09 16.68
N ALA A 283 1.91 -2.39 16.68
CA ALA A 283 3.13 -2.84 17.33
C ALA A 283 2.90 -3.05 18.83
N THR A 284 2.30 -2.07 19.50
CA THR A 284 1.96 -2.15 20.93
C THR A 284 1.04 -3.34 21.22
N ALA A 285 0.04 -3.58 20.38
CA ALA A 285 -0.89 -4.71 20.51
C ALA A 285 -0.22 -6.09 20.37
N LEU A 286 0.87 -6.18 19.61
CA LEU A 286 1.64 -7.42 19.41
C LEU A 286 2.68 -7.67 20.51
N THR A 287 3.07 -6.63 21.25
CA THR A 287 4.06 -6.74 22.32
C THR A 287 3.43 -7.11 23.66
N LYS A 288 4.16 -7.88 24.48
CA LYS A 288 3.68 -8.31 25.81
C LYS A 288 3.83 -7.23 26.90
N GLY A 289 4.64 -6.20 26.65
CA GLY A 289 5.00 -5.17 27.64
C GLY A 289 3.89 -4.16 27.92
N TYR A 290 2.94 -3.99 27.00
CA TYR A 290 1.87 -3.01 27.12
C TYR A 290 0.52 -3.65 26.80
N ARG A 291 -0.52 -3.23 27.51
CA ARG A 291 -1.90 -3.62 27.21
C ARG A 291 -2.64 -2.45 26.61
N VAL A 292 -2.98 -2.56 25.33
CA VAL A 292 -3.90 -1.63 24.66
C VAL A 292 -5.32 -2.20 24.67
N LYS A 293 -6.32 -1.32 24.62
CA LYS A 293 -7.71 -1.76 24.44
C LYS A 293 -7.82 -2.49 23.10
N LYS A 294 -8.37 -3.71 23.08
CA LYS A 294 -8.42 -4.53 21.86
C LYS A 294 -9.12 -3.82 20.70
N PHE A 295 -8.59 -3.97 19.50
CA PHE A 295 -9.21 -3.52 18.27
C PHE A 295 -8.87 -4.57 17.22
N LEU A 296 -9.87 -5.27 16.70
CA LEU A 296 -9.63 -6.35 15.74
C LEU A 296 -9.41 -5.77 14.35
N VAL A 297 -8.47 -6.35 13.61
CA VAL A 297 -8.17 -5.94 12.23
C VAL A 297 -8.30 -7.16 11.34
N LYS A 298 -9.20 -7.06 10.36
CA LYS A 298 -9.31 -7.98 9.23
C LYS A 298 -8.93 -7.24 7.97
N ASP A 299 -7.73 -7.54 7.48
CA ASP A 299 -7.21 -7.02 6.23
C ASP A 299 -7.65 -7.93 5.07
N PHE A 300 -7.20 -7.71 3.84
CA PHE A 300 -7.72 -8.35 2.63
C PHE A 300 -6.63 -8.96 1.74
N ASN A 301 -6.94 -10.06 1.08
CA ASN A 301 -6.01 -10.73 0.19
C ASN A 301 -6.13 -10.19 -1.25
N GLN A 302 -5.16 -9.42 -1.73
CA GLN A 302 -5.19 -8.76 -3.04
C GLN A 302 -5.24 -9.75 -4.23
N TYR A 303 -4.53 -10.86 -4.15
CA TYR A 303 -4.40 -11.82 -5.25
C TYR A 303 -4.79 -13.21 -4.80
N PRO A 304 -5.49 -14.02 -5.62
CA PRO A 304 -5.84 -15.37 -5.24
C PRO A 304 -4.57 -16.20 -5.02
N ILE A 305 -4.58 -17.08 -4.03
CA ILE A 305 -3.48 -17.99 -3.72
C ILE A 305 -3.96 -19.40 -4.01
N ASN A 306 -3.31 -20.06 -4.95
CA ASN A 306 -3.58 -21.43 -5.34
C ASN A 306 -2.53 -22.38 -4.76
N VAL A 307 -2.93 -23.64 -4.66
CA VAL A 307 -2.05 -24.76 -4.33
C VAL A 307 -2.13 -25.78 -5.45
N LYS A 308 -0.98 -26.27 -5.90
CA LYS A 308 -0.84 -27.30 -6.93
C LYS A 308 -0.03 -28.48 -6.41
N PHE A 309 -0.53 -29.70 -6.59
CA PHE A 309 0.19 -30.94 -6.27
C PHE A 309 -0.27 -32.11 -7.12
N GLU A 310 0.58 -33.12 -7.24
CA GLU A 310 0.24 -34.38 -7.91
C GLU A 310 -0.53 -35.30 -6.95
N ARG A 311 -1.71 -35.78 -7.34
CA ARG A 311 -2.43 -36.77 -6.56
C ARG A 311 -1.85 -38.16 -6.81
N GLN A 312 -1.48 -38.85 -5.74
CA GLN A 312 -1.23 -40.29 -5.80
C GLN A 312 -2.57 -41.03 -5.89
N ASN A 313 -2.79 -41.76 -6.99
CA ASN A 313 -3.91 -42.67 -7.18
C ASN A 313 -3.37 -44.09 -7.37
N ASP A 314 -4.22 -45.08 -7.10
CA ASP A 314 -3.88 -46.51 -7.22
C ASP A 314 -3.72 -46.95 -8.69
N ASP A 315 -4.34 -46.21 -9.63
CA ASP A 315 -4.14 -46.37 -11.07
C ASP A 315 -3.08 -45.38 -11.58
N SER A 316 -2.31 -45.79 -12.60
CA SER A 316 -1.17 -45.09 -13.22
C SER A 316 -1.45 -43.68 -13.80
N ASP A 317 -2.61 -43.09 -13.54
CA ASP A 317 -3.05 -41.79 -13.99
C ASP A 317 -2.62 -40.70 -12.99
N GLN A 318 -1.47 -40.07 -13.24
CA GLN A 318 -1.01 -38.90 -12.50
C GLN A 318 -1.94 -37.70 -12.78
N ARG A 319 -2.79 -37.35 -11.82
CA ARG A 319 -3.67 -36.17 -11.93
C ARG A 319 -3.12 -35.00 -11.13
N ILE A 320 -2.89 -33.88 -11.80
CA ILE A 320 -2.56 -32.61 -11.15
C ILE A 320 -3.82 -32.06 -10.48
N PHE A 321 -3.73 -31.80 -9.18
CA PHE A 321 -4.71 -31.04 -8.45
C PHE A 321 -4.28 -29.58 -8.37
N ASP A 322 -5.14 -28.67 -8.84
CA ASP A 322 -4.96 -27.21 -8.77
C ASP A 322 -6.22 -26.62 -8.11
N LYS A 323 -6.05 -25.94 -6.97
CA LYS A 323 -7.18 -25.34 -6.25
C LYS A 323 -6.82 -24.01 -5.62
N THR A 324 -7.74 -23.05 -5.74
CA THR A 324 -7.68 -21.79 -5.01
C THR A 324 -7.91 -22.01 -3.52
N LEU A 325 -6.88 -21.72 -2.72
CA LEU A 325 -6.93 -21.77 -1.26
C LEU A 325 -7.49 -20.46 -0.72
N PHE A 326 -6.98 -19.31 -1.15
CA PHE A 326 -7.50 -18.00 -0.75
C PHE A 326 -7.95 -17.26 -2.00
N ASN A 327 -9.23 -16.88 -2.07
CA ASN A 327 -9.73 -16.07 -3.17
C ASN A 327 -9.21 -14.64 -3.04
N ARG A 328 -9.29 -13.89 -4.14
CA ARG A 328 -9.15 -12.43 -4.12
C ARG A 328 -10.19 -11.83 -3.17
N ASN A 329 -9.77 -10.80 -2.44
CA ASN A 329 -10.53 -10.09 -1.41
C ASN A 329 -10.94 -10.91 -0.18
N ASN A 330 -10.49 -12.16 -0.04
CA ASN A 330 -10.69 -12.89 1.20
C ASN A 330 -10.05 -12.12 2.36
N THR A 331 -10.76 -12.02 3.48
CA THR A 331 -10.20 -11.38 4.67
C THR A 331 -9.08 -12.22 5.29
N PHE A 332 -8.07 -11.58 5.86
CA PHE A 332 -7.02 -12.21 6.65
C PHE A 332 -6.76 -11.42 7.95
N PRO A 333 -6.23 -12.05 9.02
CA PRO A 333 -5.75 -13.42 9.11
C PRO A 333 -6.88 -14.46 9.04
N HIS A 334 -6.70 -15.50 8.22
CA HIS A 334 -7.62 -16.63 8.08
C HIS A 334 -6.84 -17.91 7.86
N ARG A 335 -7.23 -19.02 8.51
CA ARG A 335 -6.60 -20.33 8.37
C ARG A 335 -7.50 -21.26 7.55
N LYS A 336 -6.94 -21.93 6.56
CA LYS A 336 -7.58 -23.08 5.90
C LYS A 336 -6.78 -24.34 6.18
N VAL A 337 -7.50 -25.43 6.37
CA VAL A 337 -6.93 -26.78 6.50
C VAL A 337 -7.24 -27.52 5.21
N MET A 338 -6.23 -28.16 4.64
CA MET A 338 -6.35 -28.99 3.45
C MET A 338 -5.79 -30.38 3.77
N THR A 339 -6.50 -31.42 3.37
CA THR A 339 -6.11 -32.82 3.57
C THR A 339 -5.53 -33.37 2.27
N PHE A 340 -4.33 -33.94 2.36
CA PHE A 340 -3.66 -34.63 1.26
C PHE A 340 -3.90 -36.13 1.41
N ASN A 341 -4.88 -36.66 0.68
CA ASN A 341 -5.21 -38.08 0.76
C ASN A 341 -4.24 -38.91 -0.09
N LYS A 342 -4.05 -40.17 0.29
CA LYS A 342 -3.30 -41.20 -0.45
C LYS A 342 -1.79 -40.97 -0.61
N HIS A 343 -1.22 -39.92 -0.02
CA HIS A 343 0.23 -39.77 0.06
C HIS A 343 0.79 -40.65 1.18
N THR A 344 1.59 -41.66 0.82
CA THR A 344 2.28 -42.55 1.79
C THR A 344 3.78 -42.29 1.88
N ASP A 345 4.34 -41.57 0.92
CA ASP A 345 5.71 -41.06 0.92
C ASP A 345 5.74 -39.54 1.05
N ASP A 346 6.94 -39.02 1.33
CA ASP A 346 7.23 -37.60 1.29
C ASP A 346 6.85 -37.01 -0.07
N PHE A 347 6.32 -35.80 -0.07
CA PHE A 347 5.82 -35.15 -1.28
C PHE A 347 6.00 -33.63 -1.20
N SER A 348 5.93 -32.97 -2.35
CA SER A 348 5.96 -31.52 -2.44
C SER A 348 4.66 -30.97 -3.00
N PHE A 349 4.33 -29.73 -2.65
CA PHE A 349 3.30 -28.95 -3.33
C PHE A 349 3.73 -27.52 -3.54
N ASP A 350 3.21 -26.92 -4.61
CA ASP A 350 3.51 -25.54 -4.99
C ASP A 350 2.38 -24.61 -4.52
N VAL A 351 2.76 -23.42 -4.07
CA VAL A 351 1.89 -22.31 -3.72
C VAL A 351 2.22 -21.15 -4.64
N TYR A 352 1.21 -20.59 -5.31
CA TYR A 352 1.41 -19.56 -6.33
C TYR A 352 0.20 -18.64 -6.41
N TYR A 353 0.34 -17.51 -7.11
CA TYR A 353 -0.80 -16.67 -7.44
C TYR A 353 -1.72 -17.38 -8.45
N GLY A 354 -3.01 -17.48 -8.11
CA GLY A 354 -4.03 -18.18 -8.89
C GLY A 354 -4.46 -17.46 -10.17
N ASN A 355 -5.76 -17.46 -10.47
CA ASN A 355 -6.26 -16.79 -11.67
C ASN A 355 -6.06 -15.27 -11.60
N LEU A 356 -5.31 -14.71 -12.56
CA LEU A 356 -4.98 -13.29 -12.69
C LEU A 356 -5.61 -12.66 -13.94
N THR A 357 -6.60 -13.31 -14.58
CA THR A 357 -7.19 -12.84 -15.86
C THR A 357 -7.76 -11.43 -15.79
N ASP A 358 -8.23 -11.05 -14.60
CA ASP A 358 -8.91 -9.77 -14.37
C ASP A 358 -7.93 -8.60 -14.20
N LEU A 359 -6.62 -8.89 -14.14
CA LEU A 359 -5.57 -7.87 -14.08
C LEU A 359 -5.17 -7.41 -15.48
N SER A 360 -4.91 -6.11 -15.62
CA SER A 360 -4.33 -5.55 -16.84
C SER A 360 -2.95 -6.15 -17.13
N LEU A 361 -2.49 -6.06 -18.38
CA LEU A 361 -1.14 -6.53 -18.75
C LEU A 361 -0.04 -5.82 -17.94
N ILE A 362 -0.24 -4.55 -17.61
CA ILE A 362 0.70 -3.75 -16.80
C ILE A 362 0.74 -4.30 -15.38
N ASP A 363 -0.41 -4.53 -14.76
CA ASP A 363 -0.49 -5.05 -13.40
C ASP A 363 0.10 -6.46 -13.28
N ARG A 364 -0.12 -7.32 -14.29
CA ARG A 364 0.49 -8.66 -14.31
C ARG A 364 2.00 -8.62 -14.42
N ARG A 365 2.56 -7.74 -15.25
CA ARG A 365 4.02 -7.56 -15.34
C ARG A 365 4.59 -7.09 -14.00
N ALA A 366 3.86 -6.25 -13.29
CA ALA A 366 4.26 -5.71 -12.01
C ALA A 366 4.19 -6.73 -10.85
N LEU A 367 3.63 -7.93 -11.06
CA LEU A 367 3.65 -9.02 -10.08
C LEU A 367 5.02 -9.70 -9.96
N GLY A 368 5.82 -9.68 -11.03
CA GLY A 368 7.08 -10.43 -11.09
C GLY A 368 6.86 -11.94 -10.96
N GLN A 369 7.52 -12.57 -9.99
CA GLN A 369 7.43 -14.01 -9.75
C GLN A 369 6.04 -14.40 -9.21
N THR A 370 5.37 -15.31 -9.92
CA THR A 370 4.04 -15.81 -9.53
C THR A 370 4.09 -17.01 -8.60
N ASP A 371 5.18 -17.78 -8.64
CA ASP A 371 5.42 -18.89 -7.73
C ASP A 371 5.86 -18.35 -6.36
N LEU A 372 5.03 -18.58 -5.34
CA LEU A 372 5.25 -18.01 -4.03
C LEU A 372 6.22 -18.87 -3.22
N SER A 373 5.95 -20.17 -3.16
CA SER A 373 6.73 -21.15 -2.42
C SER A 373 6.51 -22.56 -2.97
N ARG A 374 7.54 -23.39 -2.88
CA ARG A 374 7.42 -24.85 -2.91
C ARG A 374 7.56 -25.37 -1.49
N ILE A 375 6.66 -26.24 -1.07
CA ILE A 375 6.62 -26.80 0.28
C ILE A 375 6.89 -28.29 0.19
N ASP A 376 7.92 -28.75 0.90
CA ASP A 376 8.25 -30.15 1.03
C ASP A 376 7.68 -30.70 2.34
N VAL A 377 6.85 -31.73 2.24
CA VAL A 377 6.28 -32.45 3.37
C VAL A 377 7.10 -33.71 3.56
N THR A 378 7.84 -33.76 4.67
CA THR A 378 8.79 -34.84 4.97
C THR A 378 8.38 -35.64 6.19
N GLY A 379 8.87 -36.88 6.28
CA GLY A 379 8.53 -37.82 7.36
C GLY A 379 7.14 -38.44 7.25
N VAL A 380 6.50 -38.35 6.08
CA VAL A 380 5.17 -38.90 5.82
C VAL A 380 5.20 -40.42 5.91
N ARG A 381 6.22 -41.07 5.30
CA ARG A 381 6.42 -42.52 5.36
C ARG A 381 6.54 -43.00 6.81
N THR A 382 7.40 -42.36 7.59
CA THR A 382 7.61 -42.67 9.01
C THR A 382 6.32 -42.53 9.83
N ALA A 383 5.53 -41.48 9.58
CA ALA A 383 4.25 -41.29 10.25
C ALA A 383 3.22 -42.33 9.81
N TYR A 384 3.14 -42.62 8.51
CA TYR A 384 2.23 -43.62 7.94
C TYR A 384 2.49 -45.00 8.54
N ASP A 385 3.75 -45.46 8.54
CA ASP A 385 4.13 -46.76 9.08
C ASP A 385 3.86 -46.87 10.59
N LYS A 386 4.03 -45.78 11.35
CA LYS A 386 3.76 -45.74 12.79
C LYS A 386 2.27 -45.91 13.14
N TYR A 387 1.36 -45.44 12.28
CA TYR A 387 -0.08 -45.42 12.54
C TYR A 387 -0.87 -46.33 11.58
N LYS A 388 -0.20 -47.21 10.85
CA LYS A 388 -0.82 -48.08 9.83
C LYS A 388 -1.78 -49.12 10.42
N ASP A 389 -1.54 -49.52 11.67
CA ASP A 389 -2.26 -50.62 12.35
C ASP A 389 -3.20 -50.14 13.48
N THR A 390 -3.46 -48.84 13.58
CA THR A 390 -4.47 -48.21 14.45
C THR A 390 -5.56 -47.57 13.62
#